data_AF-A0A089Q694-F1
#
_entry.id   AF-A0A089Q694-F1
#
_cell.length_a   1.000
_cell.length_b   1.000
_cell.length_c   1.000
_cell.angle_alpha   90.00
_cell.angle_beta   90.00
_cell.angle_gamma   90.00
#
_symmetry.space_group_name_H-M   'P 1'
#
loop_
_entity.id
_entity.type
_entity.pdbx_description
1 polymer ?
#
loop_
_entity_poly.entity_id
_entity_poly.type
_entity_poly.pdbx_seq_one_letter_code
_entity_poly.pdbx_strand_id
1 'polypeptide(L)'
;CQILIHHIARALREDLVERIRQSPFLSIILDGQSEYLLADTVAVYVQYTSNDGPPATEFLSLQELGVPTTESYLQAIDQAFSALGIRLQDEKPTVGLGVDGFNITAGLRANMYMTIRKTLPWLLCLPFMVHRPHLEILDAISGKELPCLEELENNLKQLLSFYRYSPRLMCELRVTAATLCEETEFLGDIRGVRWIIGEQNVLNALIKDYLEVVAHLKDVSGQNQRADASAIALALLQFLMDYQSVKLIYFLLDVIAILSRLAYIFQGEYLLVSQVDEKVEEAIQEIGRLADSPGEYLQEFEENFRESFNGISLKNLRVAEAKFQSIREKICQKTRVTLALRFDAHSRTFVKACKLFDLSAWPRTADELMNYGEDDMIQIFEHLESIPTFLREFCRDGSDIRGTLLMEWRELKGDYYTNN
;
A
#
# COMPACT_ATOMS: atom_id res chain seq x y z
N CYS A 1 -36.70 6.87 7.81
CA CYS A 1 -35.23 7.03 7.88
C CYS A 1 -34.62 7.52 6.57
N GLN A 2 -34.98 6.97 5.40
CA GLN A 2 -34.40 7.36 4.11
C GLN A 2 -34.50 8.86 3.78
N ILE A 3 -35.65 9.50 4.03
CA ILE A 3 -35.85 10.93 3.79
C ILE A 3 -34.91 11.77 4.68
N LEU A 4 -34.80 11.43 5.96
CA LEU A 4 -33.91 12.12 6.91
C LEU A 4 -32.43 11.98 6.50
N ILE A 5 -32.00 10.76 6.17
CA ILE A 5 -30.63 10.48 5.69
C ILE A 5 -30.35 11.28 4.42
N HIS A 6 -31.32 11.34 3.50
CA HIS A 6 -31.18 12.12 2.26
C HIS A 6 -31.00 13.62 2.54
N HIS A 7 -31.78 14.20 3.46
CA HIS A 7 -31.63 15.61 3.83
C HIS A 7 -30.30 15.88 4.55
N ILE A 8 -29.86 14.99 5.44
CA ILE A 8 -28.56 15.13 6.12
C ILE A 8 -27.43 15.05 5.09
N ALA A 9 -27.43 14.04 4.22
CA ALA A 9 -26.41 13.87 3.19
C ALA A 9 -26.38 15.06 2.22
N ARG A 10 -27.55 15.63 1.89
CA ARG A 10 -27.63 16.84 1.06
C ARG A 10 -27.01 18.04 1.77
N ALA A 11 -27.35 18.29 3.04
CA ALA A 11 -26.79 19.40 3.80
C ALA A 11 -25.26 19.29 3.94
N LEU A 12 -24.75 18.09 4.27
CA LEU A 12 -23.31 17.82 4.33
C LEU A 12 -22.62 18.02 2.98
N ARG A 13 -23.28 17.65 1.87
CA ARG A 13 -22.75 17.84 0.52
C ARG A 13 -22.69 19.31 0.13
N GLU A 14 -23.73 20.09 0.43
CA GLU A 14 -23.76 21.53 0.15
C GLU A 14 -22.62 22.24 0.89
N ASP A 15 -22.43 21.93 2.17
CA ASP A 15 -21.35 22.45 3.02
C ASP A 15 -19.95 22.01 2.53
N LEU A 16 -19.78 20.75 2.13
CA LEU A 16 -18.54 20.26 1.52
C LEU A 16 -18.21 21.00 0.21
N VAL A 17 -19.21 21.25 -0.65
CA VAL A 17 -19.01 21.99 -1.90
C VAL A 17 -18.55 23.42 -1.63
N GLU A 18 -19.10 24.09 -0.61
CA GLU A 18 -18.65 25.42 -0.21
C GLU A 18 -17.20 25.41 0.25
N ARG A 19 -16.80 24.45 1.08
CA ARG A 19 -15.40 24.30 1.54
C ARG A 19 -14.44 24.03 0.38
N ILE A 20 -14.78 23.11 -0.52
CA ILE A 20 -13.99 22.82 -1.73
C ILE A 20 -13.84 24.09 -2.58
N ARG A 21 -14.93 24.86 -2.77
CA ARG A 21 -14.91 26.11 -3.52
C ARG A 21 -14.16 27.23 -2.82
N GLN A 22 -13.93 27.17 -1.51
CA GLN A 22 -13.12 28.15 -0.78
C GLN A 22 -11.64 27.78 -0.79
N SER A 23 -11.31 26.49 -0.76
CA SER A 23 -9.93 26.00 -0.75
C SER A 23 -9.10 26.49 -1.95
N PRO A 24 -7.87 27.01 -1.77
CA PRO A 24 -7.04 27.46 -2.89
C PRO A 24 -6.55 26.32 -3.79
N PHE A 25 -6.31 25.15 -3.20
CA PHE A 25 -5.78 23.96 -3.88
C PHE A 25 -6.58 22.72 -3.49
N LEU A 26 -6.62 21.73 -4.37
CA LEU A 26 -7.30 20.45 -4.11
C LEU A 26 -6.36 19.28 -4.43
N SER A 27 -6.46 18.22 -3.66
CA SER A 27 -5.86 16.92 -3.97
C SER A 27 -6.93 15.85 -3.99
N ILE A 28 -6.76 14.84 -4.83
CA ILE A 28 -7.68 13.72 -4.97
C ILE A 28 -6.99 12.47 -4.48
N ILE A 29 -7.70 11.67 -3.69
CA ILE A 29 -7.26 10.35 -3.29
C ILE A 29 -8.28 9.35 -3.80
N LEU A 30 -7.80 8.34 -4.51
CA LEU A 30 -8.59 7.22 -4.99
C LEU A 30 -8.22 5.99 -4.17
N ASP A 31 -9.22 5.35 -3.58
CA ASP A 31 -9.08 4.08 -2.87
C ASP A 31 -9.99 3.03 -3.52
N GLY A 32 -9.38 2.13 -4.28
CA GLY A 32 -10.06 1.06 -4.99
C GLY A 32 -10.38 -0.13 -4.08
N GLN A 33 -11.58 -0.68 -4.21
CA GLN A 33 -11.98 -1.94 -3.60
C GLN A 33 -12.62 -2.85 -4.65
N SER A 34 -12.33 -4.15 -4.55
CA SER A 34 -12.99 -5.17 -5.36
C SER A 34 -13.56 -6.21 -4.42
N GLU A 35 -14.83 -6.52 -4.60
CA GLU A 35 -15.48 -7.64 -3.94
C GLU A 35 -15.83 -8.69 -5.01
N TYR A 36 -15.59 -9.97 -4.72
CA TYR A 36 -15.78 -11.08 -5.66
C TYR A 36 -17.19 -11.14 -6.31
N LEU A 37 -18.21 -10.55 -5.68
CA LEU A 37 -19.60 -10.61 -6.11
C LEU A 37 -20.15 -9.26 -6.62
N LEU A 38 -19.41 -8.16 -6.48
CA LEU A 38 -19.84 -6.83 -6.89
C LEU A 38 -18.92 -6.27 -7.98
N ALA A 39 -19.35 -5.20 -8.64
CA ALA A 39 -18.46 -4.43 -9.50
C ALA A 39 -17.31 -3.85 -8.67
N ASP A 40 -16.13 -3.71 -9.26
CA ASP A 40 -15.04 -2.97 -8.64
C ASP A 40 -15.54 -1.55 -8.35
N THR A 41 -15.20 -1.02 -7.17
CA THR A 41 -15.57 0.33 -6.77
C THR A 41 -14.34 1.14 -6.43
N VAL A 42 -14.43 2.45 -6.58
CA VAL A 42 -13.41 3.37 -6.10
C VAL A 42 -14.05 4.45 -5.24
N ALA A 43 -13.58 4.54 -4.00
CA ALA A 43 -13.87 5.66 -3.14
C ALA A 43 -13.01 6.85 -3.60
N VAL A 44 -13.68 7.95 -3.93
CA VAL A 44 -13.04 9.22 -4.26
C VAL A 44 -13.08 10.07 -3.00
N TYR A 45 -11.91 10.47 -2.52
CA TYR A 45 -11.74 11.44 -1.46
C TYR A 45 -11.15 12.72 -2.04
N VAL A 46 -11.49 13.84 -1.42
CA VAL A 46 -10.91 15.14 -1.71
C VAL A 46 -10.20 15.65 -0.47
N GLN A 47 -8.97 16.10 -0.67
CA GLN A 47 -8.22 16.81 0.34
C GLN A 47 -8.16 18.29 -0.05
N TYR A 48 -8.48 19.15 0.90
CA TYR A 48 -8.53 20.60 0.70
C TYR A 48 -7.98 21.32 1.92
N THR A 49 -7.53 22.55 1.72
CA THR A 49 -7.03 23.40 2.79
C THR A 49 -8.03 24.51 3.09
N SER A 50 -8.12 24.89 4.36
CA SER A 50 -8.85 26.09 4.77
C SER A 50 -7.85 27.12 5.29
N ASN A 51 -8.28 28.37 5.49
CA ASN A 51 -7.41 29.40 6.06
C ASN A 51 -7.00 29.07 7.50
N ASP A 52 -7.76 28.19 8.18
CA ASP A 52 -7.53 27.79 9.56
C ASP A 52 -7.35 26.26 9.66
N GLY A 53 -6.15 25.82 10.05
CA GLY A 53 -5.88 24.43 10.42
C GLY A 53 -5.26 23.53 9.34
N PRO A 54 -5.04 22.24 9.68
CA PRO A 54 -4.44 21.27 8.77
C PRO A 54 -5.35 20.95 7.57
N PRO A 55 -4.80 20.38 6.48
CA PRO A 55 -5.60 19.91 5.36
C PRO A 55 -6.66 18.90 5.83
N ALA A 56 -7.89 19.07 5.35
CA ALA A 56 -9.00 18.17 5.64
C ALA A 56 -9.17 17.16 4.49
N THR A 57 -9.32 15.89 4.82
CA THR A 57 -9.64 14.81 3.86
C THR A 57 -11.07 14.37 4.06
N GLU A 58 -11.91 14.50 3.03
CA GLU A 58 -13.33 14.19 3.09
C GLU A 58 -13.72 13.21 1.99
N PHE A 59 -14.65 12.31 2.31
CA PHE A 59 -15.22 11.39 1.33
C PHE A 59 -16.14 12.15 0.36
N LEU A 60 -15.89 12.01 -0.94
CA LEU A 60 -16.66 12.68 -1.98
C LEU A 60 -17.76 11.76 -2.53
N SER A 61 -17.37 10.58 -3.00
CA SER A 61 -18.31 9.63 -3.61
C SER A 61 -17.71 8.24 -3.76
N LEU A 62 -18.57 7.22 -3.87
CA LEU A 62 -18.20 5.87 -4.25
C LEU A 62 -18.64 5.66 -5.70
N GLN A 63 -17.71 5.31 -6.59
CA GLN A 63 -17.95 5.13 -8.02
C GLN A 63 -17.79 3.66 -8.40
N GLU A 64 -18.65 3.15 -9.27
CA GLU A 64 -18.52 1.80 -9.83
C GLU A 64 -17.62 1.81 -11.07
N LEU A 65 -16.55 1.01 -11.02
CA LEU A 65 -15.58 0.80 -12.08
C LEU A 65 -15.90 -0.52 -12.78
N GLY A 66 -16.81 -0.54 -13.74
CA GLY A 66 -17.25 -1.80 -14.37
C GLY A 66 -16.10 -2.74 -14.75
N VAL A 67 -15.08 -2.24 -15.46
CA VAL A 67 -13.79 -2.93 -15.66
C VAL A 67 -12.68 -1.98 -15.24
N PRO A 68 -11.69 -2.38 -14.41
CA PRO A 68 -10.62 -1.51 -13.96
C PRO A 68 -9.64 -1.20 -15.11
N THR A 69 -9.89 -0.10 -15.83
CA THR A 69 -9.00 0.48 -16.85
C THR A 69 -8.67 1.92 -16.51
N THR A 70 -7.62 2.47 -17.15
CA THR A 70 -7.25 3.89 -16.99
C THR A 70 -8.44 4.81 -17.23
N GLU A 71 -9.23 4.54 -18.27
CA GLU A 71 -10.41 5.31 -18.65
C GLU A 71 -11.50 5.22 -17.58
N SER A 72 -11.73 4.05 -16.99
CA SER A 72 -12.74 3.86 -15.94
C SER A 72 -12.46 4.71 -14.71
N TYR A 73 -11.19 4.78 -14.27
CA TYR A 73 -10.79 5.59 -13.11
C TYR A 73 -10.90 7.09 -13.40
N LEU A 74 -10.50 7.53 -14.60
CA LEU A 74 -10.64 8.95 -14.98
C LEU A 74 -12.11 9.35 -15.10
N GLN A 75 -12.93 8.48 -15.68
CA GLN A 75 -14.38 8.69 -15.75
C GLN A 75 -15.00 8.76 -14.35
N ALA A 76 -14.55 7.92 -13.41
CA ALA A 76 -15.00 7.98 -12.02
C ALA A 76 -14.65 9.31 -11.34
N ILE A 77 -13.44 9.84 -11.57
CA ILE A 77 -13.05 11.19 -11.12
C ILE A 77 -14.00 12.24 -11.72
N ASP A 78 -14.19 12.23 -13.04
CA ASP A 78 -15.04 13.20 -13.72
C ASP A 78 -16.49 13.13 -13.23
N GLN A 79 -17.03 11.93 -13.01
CA GLN A 79 -18.38 11.71 -12.46
C GLN A 79 -18.51 12.22 -11.03
N ALA A 80 -17.53 11.96 -10.16
CA ALA A 80 -17.52 12.41 -8.78
C ALA A 80 -17.61 13.93 -8.67
N PHE A 81 -16.83 14.66 -9.47
CA PHE A 81 -16.82 16.13 -9.46
C PHE A 81 -18.01 16.73 -10.23
N SER A 82 -18.41 16.12 -11.35
CA SER A 82 -19.58 16.59 -12.11
C SER A 82 -20.87 16.51 -11.29
N ALA A 83 -20.99 15.54 -10.39
CA ALA A 83 -22.11 15.43 -9.45
C ALA A 83 -22.19 16.61 -8.47
N LEU A 84 -21.09 17.32 -8.25
CA LEU A 84 -21.04 18.56 -7.47
C LEU A 84 -21.21 19.83 -8.32
N GLY A 85 -21.35 19.68 -9.64
CA GLY A 85 -21.31 20.80 -10.58
C GLY A 85 -19.92 21.43 -10.72
N ILE A 86 -18.87 20.71 -10.34
CA ILE A 86 -17.48 21.14 -10.46
C ILE A 86 -16.86 20.46 -11.68
N ARG A 87 -16.26 21.24 -12.58
CA ARG A 87 -15.46 20.71 -13.67
C ARG A 87 -13.99 20.80 -13.26
N LEU A 88 -13.30 19.66 -13.18
CA LEU A 88 -11.88 19.61 -12.79
C LEU A 88 -10.98 20.55 -13.60
N GLN A 89 -11.32 20.80 -14.86
CA GLN A 89 -10.55 21.64 -15.77
C GLN A 89 -10.83 23.14 -15.58
N ASP A 90 -11.99 23.50 -15.03
CA ASP A 90 -12.48 24.87 -15.04
C ASP A 90 -12.46 25.55 -13.66
N GLU A 91 -12.40 24.79 -12.56
CA GLU A 91 -12.45 25.36 -11.19
C GLU A 91 -11.35 24.81 -10.28
N LYS A 92 -10.41 25.70 -9.95
CA LYS A 92 -9.28 25.58 -9.01
C LYS A 92 -8.29 24.43 -9.32
N PRO A 93 -6.98 24.67 -9.17
CA PRO A 93 -6.00 23.68 -9.55
C PRO A 93 -6.09 22.49 -8.59
N THR A 94 -6.58 21.37 -9.11
CA THR A 94 -6.22 20.09 -8.52
C THR A 94 -4.71 19.94 -8.71
N VAL A 95 -3.98 19.81 -7.60
CA VAL A 95 -2.52 19.77 -7.56
C VAL A 95 -1.99 18.40 -7.18
N GLY A 96 -2.78 17.57 -6.51
CA GLY A 96 -2.36 16.24 -6.05
C GLY A 96 -3.29 15.12 -6.51
N LEU A 97 -2.71 13.97 -6.83
CA LEU A 97 -3.41 12.72 -7.03
C LEU A 97 -2.67 11.57 -6.31
N GLY A 98 -3.33 10.95 -5.36
CA GLY A 98 -2.95 9.69 -4.75
C GLY A 98 -3.87 8.58 -5.25
N VAL A 99 -3.30 7.41 -5.55
CA VAL A 99 -4.10 6.25 -5.95
C VAL A 99 -3.59 5.04 -5.20
N ASP A 100 -4.48 4.43 -4.43
CA ASP A 100 -4.27 3.16 -3.77
C ASP A 100 -5.49 2.26 -3.97
N GLY A 101 -5.37 1.02 -3.51
CA GLY A 101 -6.49 0.10 -3.47
C GLY A 101 -6.22 -1.24 -4.14
N PHE A 102 -7.23 -2.08 -4.08
CA PHE A 102 -7.22 -3.44 -4.57
C PHE A 102 -7.29 -3.45 -6.12
N ASN A 103 -6.45 -4.26 -6.77
CA ASN A 103 -6.30 -4.42 -8.23
C ASN A 103 -5.55 -3.33 -9.01
N ILE A 104 -4.99 -2.29 -8.37
CA ILE A 104 -4.15 -1.35 -9.12
C ILE A 104 -2.73 -1.89 -9.34
N THR A 105 -2.40 -2.20 -10.59
CA THR A 105 -1.04 -2.58 -10.98
C THR A 105 -0.16 -1.34 -11.21
N ALA A 106 1.16 -1.48 -11.07
CA ALA A 106 2.10 -0.41 -11.37
C ALA A 106 1.93 0.15 -12.79
N GLY A 107 1.65 -0.71 -13.77
CA GLY A 107 1.38 -0.29 -15.15
C GLY A 107 0.09 0.52 -15.29
N LEU A 108 -1.00 0.09 -14.65
CA LEU A 108 -2.26 0.83 -14.66
C LEU A 108 -2.10 2.21 -13.99
N ARG A 109 -1.47 2.26 -12.82
CA ARG A 109 -1.21 3.51 -12.09
C ARG A 109 -0.36 4.48 -12.91
N ALA A 110 0.73 4.00 -13.51
CA ALA A 110 1.58 4.82 -14.39
C ALA A 110 0.80 5.37 -15.59
N ASN A 111 -0.05 4.54 -16.22
CA ASN A 111 -0.90 4.97 -17.35
C ASN A 111 -1.94 6.02 -16.92
N MET A 112 -2.52 5.89 -15.72
CA MET A 112 -3.41 6.91 -15.16
C MET A 112 -2.70 8.24 -14.97
N TYR A 113 -1.53 8.25 -14.34
CA TYR A 113 -0.73 9.45 -14.13
C TYR A 113 -0.34 10.13 -15.45
N MET A 114 0.11 9.35 -16.44
CA MET A 114 0.43 9.89 -17.76
C MET A 114 -0.81 10.47 -18.47
N THR A 115 -1.98 9.83 -18.33
CA THR A 115 -3.19 10.24 -19.05
C THR A 115 -3.81 11.48 -18.42
N ILE A 116 -3.93 11.54 -17.09
CA ILE A 116 -4.50 12.71 -16.42
C ILE A 116 -3.63 13.96 -16.60
N ARG A 117 -2.29 13.81 -16.68
CA ARG A 117 -1.38 14.92 -16.95
C ARG A 117 -1.49 15.52 -18.35
N LYS A 118 -2.14 14.84 -19.30
CA LYS A 118 -2.51 15.48 -20.58
C LYS A 118 -3.54 16.59 -20.38
N THR A 119 -4.35 16.46 -19.33
CA THR A 119 -5.40 17.41 -18.96
C THR A 119 -4.94 18.37 -17.88
N LEU A 120 -4.18 17.88 -16.89
CA LEU A 120 -3.64 18.64 -15.76
C LEU A 120 -2.10 18.48 -15.69
N PRO A 121 -1.32 19.18 -16.53
CA PRO A 121 0.13 18.96 -16.63
C PRO A 121 0.91 19.19 -15.32
N TRP A 122 0.42 20.07 -14.45
CA TRP A 122 1.01 20.40 -13.16
C TRP A 122 0.68 19.40 -12.04
N LEU A 123 -0.09 18.33 -12.32
CA LEU A 123 -0.55 17.41 -11.27
C LEU A 123 0.60 16.59 -10.67
N LEU A 124 0.76 16.71 -9.35
CA LEU A 124 1.64 15.85 -8.55
C LEU A 124 0.97 14.51 -8.30
N CYS A 125 1.59 13.43 -8.77
CA CYS A 125 1.13 12.07 -8.56
C CYS A 125 1.99 11.45 -7.47
N LEU A 126 1.43 11.37 -6.26
CA LEU A 126 2.16 10.94 -5.06
C LEU A 126 1.86 9.48 -4.76
N PRO A 127 2.84 8.71 -4.24
CA PRO A 127 2.55 7.38 -3.75
C PRO A 127 1.55 7.48 -2.60
N PHE A 128 0.58 6.57 -2.60
CA PHE A 128 -0.40 6.43 -1.53
C PHE A 128 -0.50 4.93 -1.22
N MET A 129 -0.40 4.55 0.06
CA MET A 129 -0.26 3.16 0.51
C MET A 129 -0.95 2.99 1.86
N VAL A 130 -2.26 2.77 1.84
CA VAL A 130 -3.08 2.67 3.05
C VAL A 130 -3.38 1.22 3.34
N HIS A 131 -3.98 0.47 2.42
CA HIS A 131 -4.64 -0.76 2.85
C HIS A 131 -3.74 -2.01 2.85
N ARG A 132 -3.10 -2.37 1.72
CA ARG A 132 -2.32 -3.62 1.61
C ARG A 132 -1.25 -3.58 0.50
N PRO A 133 -0.13 -2.88 0.68
CA PRO A 133 0.89 -2.72 -0.36
C PRO A 133 1.52 -4.05 -0.83
N HIS A 134 1.53 -5.07 0.02
CA HIS A 134 2.04 -6.40 -0.32
C HIS A 134 1.22 -7.11 -1.42
N LEU A 135 -0.07 -6.80 -1.61
CA LEU A 135 -0.89 -7.45 -2.64
C LEU A 135 -0.44 -7.09 -4.06
N GLU A 136 -0.12 -5.82 -4.31
CA GLU A 136 0.44 -5.40 -5.60
C GLU A 136 1.79 -6.08 -5.87
N ILE A 137 2.60 -6.24 -4.82
CA ILE A 137 3.88 -6.93 -4.93
C ILE A 137 3.65 -8.40 -5.29
N LEU A 138 2.73 -9.08 -4.62
CA LEU A 138 2.36 -10.47 -4.94
C LEU A 138 1.86 -10.61 -6.37
N ASP A 139 1.06 -9.67 -6.89
CA ASP A 139 0.66 -9.64 -8.30
C ASP A 139 1.84 -9.48 -9.25
N ALA A 140 2.84 -8.66 -8.87
CA ALA A 140 4.00 -8.36 -9.70
C ALA A 140 5.04 -9.48 -9.72
N ILE A 141 5.11 -10.31 -8.67
CA ILE A 141 6.13 -11.37 -8.52
C ILE A 141 5.61 -12.77 -8.81
N SER A 142 4.31 -12.99 -8.67
CA SER A 142 3.68 -14.28 -8.96
C SER A 142 3.66 -14.54 -10.47
N GLY A 143 3.58 -15.81 -10.85
CA GLY A 143 3.70 -16.24 -12.25
C GLY A 143 4.93 -17.11 -12.50
N LYS A 144 5.34 -17.15 -13.77
CA LYS A 144 6.41 -18.03 -14.26
C LYS A 144 7.77 -17.81 -13.58
N GLU A 145 8.02 -16.62 -13.02
CA GLU A 145 9.31 -16.30 -12.39
C GLU A 145 9.49 -16.94 -11.01
N LEU A 146 8.39 -17.12 -10.26
CA LEU A 146 8.35 -17.69 -8.90
C LEU A 146 7.16 -18.64 -8.73
N PRO A 147 7.20 -19.83 -9.37
CA PRO A 147 6.10 -20.81 -9.28
C PRO A 147 5.87 -21.33 -7.86
N CYS A 148 6.86 -21.23 -6.97
CA CYS A 148 6.73 -21.62 -5.57
C CYS A 148 5.70 -20.76 -4.81
N LEU A 149 5.46 -19.50 -5.23
CA LEU A 149 4.43 -18.65 -4.63
C LEU A 149 3.02 -19.09 -5.03
N GLU A 150 2.83 -19.50 -6.29
CA GLU A 150 1.54 -20.04 -6.75
C GLU A 150 1.24 -21.39 -6.09
N GLU A 151 2.25 -22.25 -5.95
CA GLU A 151 2.12 -23.51 -5.22
C GLU A 151 1.74 -23.28 -3.75
N LEU A 152 2.43 -22.35 -3.09
CA LEU A 152 2.14 -21.98 -1.70
C LEU A 152 0.71 -21.42 -1.55
N GLU A 153 0.31 -20.49 -2.43
CA GLU A 153 -1.03 -19.90 -2.45
C GLU A 153 -2.12 -20.97 -2.64
N ASN A 154 -1.96 -21.85 -3.63
CA ASN A 154 -2.93 -22.90 -3.92
C ASN A 154 -3.06 -23.89 -2.76
N ASN A 155 -1.93 -24.31 -2.18
CA ASN A 155 -1.92 -25.24 -1.04
C ASN A 155 -2.55 -24.62 0.20
N LEU A 156 -2.30 -23.33 0.50
CA LEU A 156 -2.94 -22.64 1.60
C LEU A 156 -4.45 -22.47 1.36
N LYS A 157 -4.86 -22.05 0.16
CA LYS A 157 -6.30 -21.99 -0.20
C LYS A 157 -6.97 -23.35 -0.03
N GLN A 158 -6.32 -24.44 -0.44
CA GLN A 158 -6.84 -25.79 -0.27
C GLN A 158 -6.90 -26.21 1.20
N LEU A 159 -5.88 -25.88 2.01
CA LEU A 159 -5.85 -26.15 3.45
C LEU A 159 -7.03 -25.48 4.16
N LEU A 160 -7.20 -24.18 3.94
CA LEU A 160 -8.29 -23.42 4.56
C LEU A 160 -9.65 -23.93 4.06
N SER A 161 -9.77 -24.23 2.76
CA SER A 161 -11.02 -24.74 2.17
C SER A 161 -11.39 -26.12 2.72
N PHE A 162 -10.40 -26.98 2.95
CA PHE A 162 -10.59 -28.32 3.50
C PHE A 162 -11.27 -28.28 4.87
N TYR A 163 -10.92 -27.31 5.71
CA TYR A 163 -11.57 -27.08 6.99
C TYR A 163 -12.87 -26.28 6.86
N ARG A 164 -12.84 -25.13 6.17
CA ARG A 164 -13.99 -24.21 6.03
C ARG A 164 -15.24 -24.87 5.48
N TYR A 165 -15.10 -25.73 4.47
CA TYR A 165 -16.22 -26.39 3.81
C TYR A 165 -16.58 -27.75 4.40
N SER A 166 -15.94 -28.14 5.51
CA SER A 166 -16.27 -29.34 6.27
C SER A 166 -16.53 -28.98 7.74
N PRO A 167 -17.78 -28.68 8.13
CA PRO A 167 -18.11 -28.28 9.51
C PRO A 167 -17.62 -29.27 10.56
N ARG A 168 -17.59 -30.56 10.21
CA ARG A 168 -17.06 -31.62 11.08
C ARG A 168 -15.55 -31.47 11.30
N LEU A 169 -14.76 -31.39 10.23
CA LEU A 169 -13.30 -31.26 10.34
C LEU A 169 -12.91 -29.95 11.04
N MET A 170 -13.68 -28.89 10.78
CA MET A 170 -13.51 -27.60 11.47
C MET A 170 -13.75 -27.73 12.98
N CYS A 171 -14.80 -28.43 13.40
CA CYS A 171 -15.07 -28.67 14.82
C CYS A 171 -14.02 -29.55 15.48
N GLU A 172 -13.54 -30.59 14.79
CA GLU A 172 -12.46 -31.47 15.27
C GLU A 172 -11.16 -30.68 15.46
N LEU A 173 -10.76 -29.87 14.46
CA LEU A 173 -9.56 -29.04 14.51
C LEU A 173 -9.63 -27.95 15.60
N ARG A 174 -10.79 -27.28 15.76
CA ARG A 174 -10.96 -26.15 16.68
C ARG A 174 -10.63 -26.50 18.13
N VAL A 175 -10.71 -27.76 18.53
CA VAL A 175 -10.38 -28.21 19.89
C VAL A 175 -8.90 -27.96 20.22
N THR A 176 -8.02 -28.05 19.22
CA THR A 176 -6.57 -27.95 19.39
C THR A 176 -5.96 -26.73 18.68
N ALA A 177 -6.52 -26.32 17.55
CA ALA A 177 -6.03 -25.23 16.70
C ALA A 177 -7.11 -24.15 16.53
N ALA A 178 -7.50 -23.51 17.64
CA ALA A 178 -8.56 -22.52 17.65
C ALA A 178 -8.23 -21.24 16.86
N THR A 179 -6.96 -20.82 16.87
CA THR A 179 -6.51 -19.58 16.22
C THR A 179 -6.70 -19.65 14.71
N LEU A 180 -6.22 -20.74 14.07
CA LEU A 180 -6.37 -20.92 12.64
C LEU A 180 -7.84 -21.06 12.25
N CYS A 181 -8.63 -21.75 13.08
CA CYS A 181 -10.06 -21.86 12.87
C CYS A 181 -10.74 -20.49 12.85
N GLU A 182 -10.48 -19.64 13.84
CA GLU A 182 -11.04 -18.29 13.93
C GLU A 182 -10.68 -17.44 12.70
N GLU A 183 -9.39 -17.36 12.34
CA GLU A 183 -8.94 -16.59 11.18
C GLU A 183 -9.51 -17.11 9.87
N THR A 184 -9.64 -18.44 9.72
CA THR A 184 -10.29 -19.05 8.54
C THR A 184 -11.76 -18.63 8.41
N GLU A 185 -12.46 -18.45 9.53
CA GLU A 185 -13.85 -18.00 9.52
C GLU A 185 -13.98 -16.51 9.22
N PHE A 186 -13.06 -15.69 9.74
CA PHE A 186 -13.00 -14.25 9.50
C PHE A 186 -12.71 -13.90 8.04
N LEU A 187 -11.94 -14.72 7.33
CA LEU A 187 -11.68 -14.54 5.89
C LEU A 187 -12.95 -14.60 5.02
N GLY A 188 -14.05 -15.21 5.49
CA GLY A 188 -15.27 -15.34 4.69
C GLY A 188 -15.20 -16.44 3.62
N ASP A 189 -15.40 -16.08 2.34
CA ASP A 189 -15.27 -17.01 1.20
C ASP A 189 -13.82 -17.00 0.70
N ILE A 190 -13.12 -18.11 0.94
CA ILE A 190 -11.71 -18.30 0.58
C ILE A 190 -11.47 -18.12 -0.93
N ARG A 191 -12.47 -18.39 -1.77
CA ARG A 191 -12.36 -18.22 -3.24
C ARG A 191 -12.32 -16.75 -3.65
N GLY A 192 -12.92 -15.88 -2.83
CA GLY A 192 -12.91 -14.43 -3.04
C GLY A 192 -11.62 -13.77 -2.54
N VAL A 193 -10.81 -14.45 -1.74
CA VAL A 193 -9.54 -13.91 -1.26
C VAL A 193 -8.50 -13.97 -2.37
N ARG A 194 -7.89 -12.81 -2.67
CA ARG A 194 -6.94 -12.68 -3.77
C ARG A 194 -5.65 -13.46 -3.53
N TRP A 195 -5.00 -13.20 -2.40
CA TRP A 195 -3.74 -13.82 -1.99
C TRP A 195 -3.78 -14.19 -0.51
N ILE A 196 -4.00 -15.46 -0.19
CA ILE A 196 -3.90 -15.99 1.17
C ILE A 196 -2.48 -15.84 1.72
N ILE A 197 -1.46 -15.98 0.87
CA ILE A 197 -0.05 -15.73 1.23
C ILE A 197 0.24 -14.26 1.59
N GLY A 198 -0.71 -13.34 1.37
CA GLY A 198 -0.66 -11.96 1.85
C GLY A 198 -1.38 -11.72 3.18
N GLU A 199 -2.17 -12.69 3.66
CA GLU A 199 -2.99 -12.52 4.87
C GLU A 199 -2.15 -12.81 6.14
N GLN A 200 -1.52 -11.78 6.68
CA GLN A 200 -0.63 -11.88 7.84
C GLN A 200 -1.24 -12.63 9.03
N ASN A 201 -2.51 -12.34 9.37
CA ASN A 201 -3.18 -12.99 10.50
C ASN A 201 -3.33 -14.51 10.29
N VAL A 202 -3.62 -14.93 9.07
CA VAL A 202 -3.80 -16.34 8.70
C VAL A 202 -2.47 -17.08 8.75
N LEU A 203 -1.40 -16.47 8.22
CA LEU A 203 -0.05 -17.05 8.28
C LEU A 203 0.43 -17.18 9.73
N ASN A 204 0.22 -16.14 10.55
CA ASN A 204 0.54 -16.18 11.98
C ASN A 204 -0.27 -17.23 12.75
N ALA A 205 -1.57 -17.36 12.45
CA ALA A 205 -2.42 -18.37 13.06
C ALA A 205 -1.99 -19.79 12.67
N LEU A 206 -1.60 -20.01 11.40
CA LEU A 206 -1.06 -21.28 10.94
C LEU A 206 0.27 -21.62 11.63
N ILE A 207 1.17 -20.64 11.81
CA ILE A 207 2.42 -20.84 12.56
C ILE A 207 2.14 -21.24 13.99
N LYS A 208 1.24 -20.50 14.66
CA LYS A 208 0.90 -20.71 16.07
C LYS A 208 0.31 -22.10 16.32
N ASP A 209 -0.61 -22.53 15.45
CA ASP A 209 -1.31 -23.81 15.60
C ASP A 209 -0.69 -24.94 14.74
N TYR A 210 0.54 -24.76 14.26
CA TYR A 210 1.16 -25.61 13.24
C TYR A 210 1.19 -27.09 13.63
N LEU A 211 1.56 -27.39 14.89
CA LEU A 211 1.67 -28.77 15.38
C LEU A 211 0.33 -29.49 15.40
N GLU A 212 -0.69 -28.79 15.86
CA GLU A 212 -2.05 -29.28 16.01
C GLU A 212 -2.68 -29.53 14.63
N VAL A 213 -2.43 -28.64 13.66
CA VAL A 213 -2.88 -28.81 12.27
C VAL A 213 -2.19 -30.03 11.64
N VAL A 214 -0.87 -30.17 11.81
CA VAL A 214 -0.12 -31.33 11.28
C VAL A 214 -0.60 -32.64 11.92
N ALA A 215 -0.81 -32.65 13.24
CA ALA A 215 -1.30 -33.82 13.96
C ALA A 215 -2.69 -34.23 13.49
N HIS A 216 -3.59 -33.27 13.29
CA HIS A 216 -4.94 -33.52 12.80
C HIS A 216 -4.95 -34.03 11.36
N LEU A 217 -4.17 -33.44 10.45
CA LEU A 217 -4.04 -33.95 9.07
C LEU A 217 -3.46 -35.36 9.04
N LYS A 218 -2.53 -35.69 9.94
CA LYS A 218 -1.98 -37.04 10.10
C LYS A 218 -3.04 -38.05 10.55
N ASP A 219 -3.92 -37.67 11.48
CA ASP A 219 -5.03 -38.54 11.88
C ASP A 219 -6.01 -38.76 10.72
N VAL A 220 -6.48 -37.68 10.09
CA VAL A 220 -7.46 -37.75 8.99
C VAL A 220 -6.91 -38.51 7.79
N SER A 221 -5.64 -38.34 7.44
CA SER A 221 -5.02 -39.08 6.34
C SER A 221 -4.89 -40.57 6.64
N GLY A 222 -4.88 -41.00 7.90
CA GLY A 222 -4.91 -42.42 8.31
C GLY A 222 -6.30 -43.07 8.30
N GLN A 223 -7.37 -42.29 8.09
CA GLN A 223 -8.75 -42.79 8.13
C GLN A 223 -9.13 -43.48 6.81
N ASN A 224 -9.17 -44.82 6.82
CA ASN A 224 -9.50 -45.64 5.64
C ASN A 224 -10.94 -45.49 5.11
N GLN A 225 -11.87 -44.96 5.91
CA GLN A 225 -13.30 -44.90 5.56
C GLN A 225 -13.64 -43.74 4.61
N ARG A 226 -12.71 -42.80 4.37
CA ARG A 226 -12.94 -41.58 3.57
C ARG A 226 -11.78 -41.35 2.61
N ALA A 227 -11.68 -42.18 1.57
CA ALA A 227 -10.57 -42.16 0.63
C ALA A 227 -10.26 -40.76 0.07
N ASP A 228 -11.28 -39.98 -0.32
CA ASP A 228 -11.09 -38.65 -0.90
C ASP A 228 -10.55 -37.64 0.12
N ALA A 229 -11.17 -37.54 1.30
CA ALA A 229 -10.71 -36.63 2.36
C ALA A 229 -9.35 -37.04 2.93
N SER A 230 -9.08 -38.34 3.03
CA SER A 230 -7.78 -38.89 3.43
C SER A 230 -6.69 -38.52 2.42
N ALA A 231 -6.95 -38.62 1.12
CA ALA A 231 -5.99 -38.25 0.07
C ALA A 231 -5.69 -36.74 0.08
N ILE A 232 -6.71 -35.90 0.24
CA ILE A 232 -6.52 -34.44 0.38
C ILE A 232 -5.74 -34.12 1.65
N ALA A 233 -6.09 -34.71 2.79
CA ALA A 233 -5.37 -34.52 4.05
C ALA A 233 -3.89 -34.95 3.93
N LEU A 234 -3.61 -36.04 3.20
CA LEU A 234 -2.25 -36.49 2.96
C LEU A 234 -1.45 -35.49 2.11
N ALA A 235 -2.05 -34.94 1.05
CA ALA A 235 -1.41 -33.92 0.22
C ALA A 235 -1.11 -32.64 1.03
N LEU A 236 -2.08 -32.17 1.82
CA LEU A 236 -1.91 -31.01 2.71
C LEU A 236 -0.86 -31.27 3.79
N LEU A 237 -0.80 -32.48 4.34
CA LEU A 237 0.25 -32.89 5.27
C LEU A 237 1.63 -32.85 4.60
N GLN A 238 1.75 -33.34 3.37
CA GLN A 238 3.02 -33.29 2.62
C GLN A 238 3.46 -31.86 2.37
N PHE A 239 2.53 -30.96 2.04
CA PHE A 239 2.76 -29.53 1.92
C PHE A 239 3.29 -28.92 3.22
N LEU A 240 2.62 -29.13 4.36
CA LEU A 240 3.08 -28.59 5.65
C LEU A 240 4.39 -29.21 6.13
N MET A 241 4.75 -30.40 5.64
CA MET A 241 6.04 -31.03 5.91
C MET A 241 7.14 -30.64 4.91
N ASP A 242 6.85 -29.84 3.88
CA ASP A 242 7.85 -29.40 2.91
C ASP A 242 8.66 -28.21 3.46
N TYR A 243 9.98 -28.36 3.51
CA TYR A 243 10.86 -27.35 4.11
C TYR A 243 10.78 -26.01 3.38
N GLN A 244 10.74 -26.01 2.05
CA GLN A 244 10.69 -24.78 1.26
C GLN A 244 9.40 -24.02 1.55
N SER A 245 8.27 -24.73 1.61
CA SER A 245 6.95 -24.14 1.86
C SER A 245 6.88 -23.46 3.23
N VAL A 246 7.30 -24.16 4.30
CA VAL A 246 7.30 -23.58 5.65
C VAL A 246 8.26 -22.39 5.72
N LYS A 247 9.51 -22.54 5.26
CA LYS A 247 10.50 -21.45 5.29
C LYS A 247 10.04 -20.23 4.49
N LEU A 248 9.34 -20.43 3.37
CA LEU A 248 8.81 -19.34 2.55
C LEU A 248 7.67 -18.58 3.26
N ILE A 249 6.82 -19.23 4.07
CA ILE A 249 5.80 -18.54 4.87
C ILE A 249 6.45 -17.54 5.84
N TYR A 250 7.47 -17.96 6.58
CA TYR A 250 8.20 -17.08 7.50
C TYR A 250 8.87 -15.92 6.78
N PHE A 251 9.49 -16.17 5.62
CA PHE A 251 10.12 -15.10 4.84
C PHE A 251 9.11 -14.10 4.26
N LEU A 252 7.93 -14.56 3.82
CA LEU A 252 6.86 -13.67 3.36
C LEU A 252 6.35 -12.79 4.51
N LEU A 253 6.27 -13.32 5.73
CA LEU A 253 5.90 -12.53 6.92
C LEU A 253 6.90 -11.40 7.21
N ASP A 254 8.21 -11.63 7.04
CA ASP A 254 9.22 -10.56 7.17
C ASP A 254 8.99 -9.44 6.15
N VAL A 255 8.72 -9.80 4.88
CA VAL A 255 8.43 -8.84 3.82
C VAL A 255 7.12 -8.08 4.09
N ILE A 256 6.06 -8.79 4.48
CA ILE A 256 4.76 -8.20 4.82
C ILE A 256 4.90 -7.25 6.01
N ALA A 257 5.67 -7.60 7.04
CA ALA A 257 5.86 -6.74 8.21
C ALA A 257 6.43 -5.36 7.86
N ILE A 258 7.44 -5.31 6.99
CA ILE A 258 8.03 -4.04 6.51
C ILE A 258 6.98 -3.22 5.75
N LEU A 259 6.25 -3.88 4.85
CA LEU A 259 5.25 -3.23 3.99
C LEU A 259 4.03 -2.74 4.79
N SER A 260 3.59 -3.51 5.79
CA SER A 260 2.51 -3.14 6.71
C SER A 260 2.91 -1.94 7.57
N ARG A 261 4.17 -1.89 8.04
CA ARG A 261 4.69 -0.71 8.76
C ARG A 261 4.74 0.52 7.86
N LEU A 262 5.18 0.35 6.60
CA LEU A 262 5.14 1.44 5.63
C LEU A 262 3.70 1.94 5.42
N ALA A 263 2.74 1.03 5.23
CA ALA A 263 1.33 1.42 5.08
C ALA A 263 0.79 2.16 6.31
N TYR A 264 1.15 1.72 7.51
CA TYR A 264 0.78 2.39 8.76
C TYR A 264 1.34 3.82 8.86
N ILE A 265 2.55 4.07 8.36
CA ILE A 265 3.12 5.42 8.29
C ILE A 265 2.28 6.33 7.37
N PHE A 266 1.83 5.82 6.23
CA PHE A 266 0.97 6.55 5.29
C PHE A 266 -0.45 6.80 5.80
N GLN A 267 -0.91 6.00 6.77
CA GLN A 267 -2.17 6.20 7.49
C GLN A 267 -2.07 7.25 8.62
N GLY A 268 -0.87 7.70 8.96
CA GLY A 268 -0.68 8.67 10.05
C GLY A 268 -1.39 10.00 9.77
N GLU A 269 -1.93 10.62 10.82
CA GLU A 269 -2.65 11.89 10.72
C GLU A 269 -1.80 13.05 10.14
N TYR A 270 -0.48 12.98 10.31
CA TYR A 270 0.46 14.02 9.91
C TYR A 270 1.69 13.44 9.20
N LEU A 271 1.51 12.85 8.01
CA LEU A 271 2.62 12.54 7.10
C LEU A 271 2.90 13.75 6.20
N LEU A 272 4.04 14.40 6.40
CA LEU A 272 4.47 15.48 5.50
C LEU A 272 4.86 14.90 4.15
N VAL A 273 4.49 15.60 3.07
CA VAL A 273 4.88 15.22 1.70
C VAL A 273 6.39 15.04 1.60
N SER A 274 7.19 15.89 2.23
CA SER A 274 8.66 15.82 2.26
C SER A 274 9.23 14.53 2.84
N GLN A 275 8.48 13.85 3.71
CA GLN A 275 8.91 12.60 4.38
C GLN A 275 8.58 11.36 3.55
N VAL A 276 7.66 11.48 2.59
CA VAL A 276 7.17 10.35 1.78
C VAL A 276 8.32 9.64 1.06
N ASP A 277 9.22 10.38 0.41
CA ASP A 277 10.35 9.79 -0.32
C ASP A 277 11.29 9.01 0.60
N GLU A 278 11.62 9.60 1.75
CA GLU A 278 12.50 9.00 2.74
C GLU A 278 11.91 7.70 3.30
N LYS A 279 10.61 7.68 3.63
CA LYS A 279 9.94 6.49 4.16
C LYS A 279 9.84 5.36 3.16
N VAL A 280 9.63 5.67 1.88
CA VAL A 280 9.68 4.66 0.81
C VAL A 280 11.10 4.13 0.64
N GLU A 281 12.11 4.99 0.65
CA GLU A 281 13.51 4.59 0.49
C GLU A 281 14.02 3.76 1.68
N GLU A 282 13.64 4.12 2.91
CA GLU A 282 13.90 3.33 4.14
C GLU A 282 13.37 1.90 3.99
N ALA A 283 12.12 1.75 3.53
CA ALA A 283 11.52 0.44 3.30
C ALA A 283 12.22 -0.35 2.17
N ILE A 284 12.60 0.31 1.07
CA ILE A 284 13.37 -0.31 -0.03
C ILE A 284 14.72 -0.84 0.48
N GLN A 285 15.41 -0.07 1.32
CA GLN A 285 16.68 -0.49 1.91
C GLN A 285 16.50 -1.67 2.86
N GLU A 286 15.46 -1.67 3.67
CA GLU A 286 15.16 -2.75 4.62
C GLU A 286 14.81 -4.06 3.91
N ILE A 287 13.96 -4.00 2.87
CA ILE A 287 13.72 -5.14 1.98
C ILE A 287 15.02 -5.61 1.31
N GLY A 288 15.92 -4.68 0.98
CA GLY A 288 17.26 -5.00 0.49
C GLY A 288 18.06 -5.84 1.48
N ARG A 289 18.07 -5.46 2.75
CA ARG A 289 18.75 -6.22 3.82
C ARG A 289 18.18 -7.62 3.99
N LEU A 290 16.87 -7.79 3.78
CA LEU A 290 16.23 -9.10 3.78
C LEU A 290 16.72 -10.05 2.68
N ALA A 291 17.50 -9.62 1.69
CA ALA A 291 18.15 -10.54 0.74
C ALA A 291 19.36 -11.26 1.36
N ASP A 292 20.06 -10.59 2.29
CA ASP A 292 21.32 -11.07 2.87
C ASP A 292 21.13 -11.59 4.30
N SER A 293 20.28 -10.95 5.11
CA SER A 293 20.08 -11.26 6.55
C SER A 293 18.61 -11.49 6.89
N PRO A 294 18.26 -12.58 7.60
CA PRO A 294 16.87 -12.92 7.88
C PRO A 294 16.18 -11.81 8.70
N GLY A 295 14.88 -11.64 8.52
CA GLY A 295 14.08 -10.82 9.43
C GLY A 295 13.67 -11.62 10.67
N GLU A 296 12.85 -11.03 11.53
CA GLU A 296 12.46 -11.63 12.82
C GLU A 296 11.79 -13.01 12.64
N TYR A 297 10.89 -13.16 11.66
CA TYR A 297 10.18 -14.41 11.43
C TYR A 297 11.12 -15.48 10.86
N LEU A 298 11.88 -15.16 9.81
CA LEU A 298 12.79 -16.14 9.23
C LEU A 298 13.89 -16.54 10.22
N GLN A 299 14.35 -15.62 11.05
CA GLN A 299 15.32 -15.90 12.11
C GLN A 299 14.72 -16.85 13.16
N GLU A 300 13.49 -16.60 13.61
CA GLU A 300 12.78 -17.51 14.52
C GLU A 300 12.70 -18.93 13.96
N PHE A 301 12.36 -19.07 12.67
CA PHE A 301 12.34 -20.37 12.00
C PHE A 301 13.72 -21.04 12.01
N GLU A 302 14.78 -20.31 11.66
CA GLU A 302 16.14 -20.85 11.59
C GLU A 302 16.71 -21.22 12.97
N GLU A 303 16.36 -20.49 14.03
CA GLU A 303 16.77 -20.80 15.41
C GLU A 303 16.02 -22.01 15.99
N ASN A 304 14.74 -22.15 15.67
CA ASN A 304 13.91 -23.28 16.07
C ASN A 304 14.20 -24.55 15.24
N PHE A 305 14.75 -24.39 14.03
CA PHE A 305 15.09 -25.50 13.16
C PHE A 305 16.46 -26.11 13.53
N ARG A 306 16.44 -27.35 14.03
CA ARG A 306 17.67 -28.15 14.23
C ARG A 306 17.68 -29.35 13.29
N GLU A 307 17.32 -30.52 13.80
CA GLU A 307 17.08 -31.73 13.00
C GLU A 307 15.60 -31.89 12.60
N SER A 308 14.72 -31.13 13.26
CA SER A 308 13.28 -31.09 13.05
C SER A 308 12.76 -29.68 13.37
N PHE A 309 11.60 -29.33 12.80
CA PHE A 309 10.87 -28.10 13.11
C PHE A 309 9.76 -28.44 14.10
N ASN A 310 9.84 -27.92 15.33
CA ASN A 310 8.88 -28.24 16.40
C ASN A 310 8.67 -29.76 16.62
N GLY A 311 9.71 -30.58 16.40
CA GLY A 311 9.62 -32.04 16.52
C GLY A 311 9.11 -32.77 15.27
N ILE A 312 8.83 -32.05 14.17
CA ILE A 312 8.44 -32.61 12.87
C ILE A 312 9.63 -32.60 11.91
N SER A 313 9.96 -33.77 11.35
CA SER A 313 11.00 -33.87 10.31
C SER A 313 10.48 -33.33 8.97
N LEU A 314 10.94 -32.15 8.59
CA LEU A 314 10.64 -31.54 7.29
C LEU A 314 11.38 -32.26 6.16
N LYS A 315 10.79 -32.25 4.95
CA LYS A 315 11.28 -32.92 3.75
C LYS A 315 11.97 -31.93 2.80
N ASN A 316 12.72 -32.46 1.84
CA ASN A 316 13.38 -31.70 0.76
C ASN A 316 14.41 -30.65 1.18
N LEU A 317 14.86 -30.65 2.45
CA LEU A 317 15.79 -29.68 3.04
C LEU A 317 16.96 -29.28 2.12
N ARG A 318 17.75 -30.25 1.65
CA ARG A 318 18.96 -29.97 0.85
C ARG A 318 18.67 -29.23 -0.45
N VAL A 319 17.59 -29.62 -1.14
CA VAL A 319 17.19 -29.02 -2.42
C VAL A 319 16.60 -27.63 -2.18
N ALA A 320 15.80 -27.51 -1.12
CA ALA A 320 15.20 -26.24 -0.72
C ALA A 320 16.28 -25.20 -0.39
N GLU A 321 17.27 -25.54 0.44
CA GLU A 321 18.31 -24.57 0.83
C GLU A 321 19.21 -24.14 -0.32
N ALA A 322 19.50 -25.06 -1.26
CA ALA A 322 20.26 -24.69 -2.46
C ALA A 322 19.52 -23.66 -3.33
N LYS A 323 18.19 -23.58 -3.25
CA LYS A 323 17.35 -22.69 -4.06
C LYS A 323 16.86 -21.46 -3.31
N PHE A 324 16.74 -21.55 -1.99
CA PHE A 324 16.05 -20.56 -1.16
C PHE A 324 16.65 -19.16 -1.33
N GLN A 325 17.99 -19.04 -1.35
CA GLN A 325 18.65 -17.75 -1.55
C GLN A 325 18.26 -17.07 -2.87
N SER A 326 18.12 -17.83 -3.96
CA SER A 326 17.69 -17.26 -5.25
C SER A 326 16.22 -16.81 -5.22
N ILE A 327 15.36 -17.54 -4.53
CA ILE A 327 13.94 -17.16 -4.35
C ILE A 327 13.86 -15.87 -3.54
N ARG A 328 14.60 -15.81 -2.44
CA ARG A 328 14.70 -14.68 -1.51
C ARG A 328 15.17 -13.41 -2.23
N GLU A 329 16.27 -13.48 -2.96
CA GLU A 329 16.81 -12.37 -3.76
C GLU A 329 15.81 -11.85 -4.78
N LYS A 330 15.09 -12.75 -5.47
CA LYS A 330 14.07 -12.35 -6.46
C LYS A 330 12.90 -11.62 -5.81
N ILE A 331 12.38 -12.13 -4.70
CA ILE A 331 11.28 -11.50 -3.96
C ILE A 331 11.72 -10.11 -3.49
N CYS A 332 12.90 -9.99 -2.86
CA CYS A 332 13.41 -8.69 -2.41
C CYS A 332 13.60 -7.73 -3.59
N GLN A 333 14.26 -8.17 -4.66
CA GLN A 333 14.55 -7.31 -5.81
C GLN A 333 13.27 -6.79 -6.47
N LYS A 334 12.29 -7.66 -6.70
CA LYS A 334 11.02 -7.25 -7.31
C LYS A 334 10.22 -6.35 -6.38
N THR A 335 10.18 -6.65 -5.09
CA THR A 335 9.54 -5.79 -4.08
C THR A 335 10.12 -4.37 -4.11
N ARG A 336 11.45 -4.25 -4.12
CA ARG A 336 12.16 -2.95 -4.22
C ARG A 336 11.79 -2.19 -5.50
N VAL A 337 11.76 -2.88 -6.64
CA VAL A 337 11.39 -2.28 -7.92
C VAL A 337 9.94 -1.80 -7.89
N THR A 338 8.99 -2.61 -7.39
CA THR A 338 7.58 -2.24 -7.30
C THR A 338 7.36 -1.01 -6.39
N LEU A 339 8.04 -0.96 -5.24
CA LEU A 339 7.99 0.22 -4.35
C LEU A 339 8.57 1.46 -5.03
N ALA A 340 9.72 1.34 -5.71
CA ALA A 340 10.33 2.47 -6.41
C ALA A 340 9.43 3.01 -7.54
N LEU A 341 8.71 2.12 -8.24
CA LEU A 341 7.77 2.48 -9.30
C LEU A 341 6.46 3.12 -8.80
N ARG A 342 6.17 3.08 -7.49
CA ARG A 342 5.03 3.82 -6.91
C ARG A 342 5.26 5.33 -6.94
N PHE A 343 6.51 5.78 -6.94
CA PHE A 343 6.84 7.19 -6.97
C PHE A 343 7.20 7.64 -8.39
N ASP A 344 6.31 8.42 -9.01
CA ASP A 344 6.58 9.08 -10.26
C ASP A 344 7.79 10.04 -10.15
N ALA A 345 8.72 9.95 -11.10
CA ALA A 345 9.98 10.69 -11.06
C ALA A 345 9.78 12.22 -11.10
N HIS A 346 8.76 12.71 -11.82
CA HIS A 346 8.46 14.14 -11.88
C HIS A 346 8.02 14.65 -10.50
N SER A 347 7.08 13.95 -9.86
CA SER A 347 6.63 14.30 -8.51
C SER A 347 7.68 14.08 -7.43
N ARG A 348 8.52 13.05 -7.57
CA ARG A 348 9.62 12.76 -6.62
C ARG A 348 10.57 13.94 -6.47
N THR A 349 10.85 14.65 -7.55
CA THR A 349 11.78 15.78 -7.52
C THR A 349 11.20 16.95 -6.73
N PHE A 350 9.92 17.28 -6.96
CA PHE A 350 9.20 18.28 -6.15
C PHE A 350 9.15 17.90 -4.66
N VAL A 351 8.86 16.64 -4.36
CA VAL A 351 8.79 16.15 -2.97
C VAL A 351 10.13 16.22 -2.26
N LYS A 352 11.23 15.89 -2.94
CA LYS A 352 12.58 16.04 -2.39
C LYS A 352 12.89 17.49 -2.06
N ALA A 353 12.55 18.42 -2.95
CA ALA A 353 12.72 19.84 -2.69
C ALA A 353 11.91 20.31 -1.46
N CYS A 354 10.70 19.77 -1.26
CA CYS A 354 9.88 20.09 -0.09
C CYS A 354 10.53 19.75 1.27
N LYS A 355 11.63 18.98 1.30
CA LYS A 355 12.44 18.78 2.50
C LYS A 355 12.96 20.08 3.09
N LEU A 356 13.07 21.14 2.29
CA LEU A 356 13.43 22.48 2.78
C LEU A 356 12.45 23.02 3.83
N PHE A 357 11.20 22.55 3.84
CA PHE A 357 10.20 22.95 4.85
C PHE A 357 10.28 22.12 6.14
N ASP A 358 11.12 21.08 6.19
CA ASP A 358 11.38 20.34 7.41
C ASP A 358 12.53 21.00 8.19
N LEU A 359 12.18 21.82 9.18
CA LEU A 359 13.14 22.53 10.03
C LEU A 359 14.12 21.58 10.75
N SER A 360 13.73 20.32 10.99
CA SER A 360 14.61 19.35 11.63
C SER A 360 15.80 18.93 10.74
N ALA A 361 15.67 19.11 9.42
CA ALA A 361 16.69 18.82 8.43
C ALA A 361 17.62 20.01 8.14
N TRP A 362 17.38 21.17 8.78
CA TRP A 362 18.15 22.39 8.49
C TRP A 362 19.60 22.31 8.99
N PRO A 363 20.56 22.90 8.25
CA PRO A 363 21.94 23.00 8.69
C PRO A 363 22.08 23.74 10.02
N ARG A 364 23.07 23.33 10.82
CA ARG A 364 23.33 23.93 12.14
C ARG A 364 24.26 25.13 12.10
N THR A 365 25.01 25.30 11.02
CA THR A 365 25.96 26.41 10.87
C THR A 365 25.33 27.53 10.04
N ALA A 366 25.63 28.79 10.41
CA ALA A 366 25.07 29.96 9.73
C ALA A 366 25.43 30.00 8.24
N ASP A 367 26.69 29.69 7.90
CA ASP A 367 27.17 29.73 6.52
C ASP A 367 26.49 28.68 5.63
N GLU A 368 26.26 27.47 6.13
CA GLU A 368 25.53 26.43 5.41
C GLU A 368 24.04 26.78 5.30
N LEU A 369 23.44 27.30 6.38
CA LEU A 369 22.04 27.69 6.40
C LEU A 369 21.74 28.82 5.40
N MET A 370 22.57 29.86 5.33
CA MET A 370 22.35 30.97 4.40
C MET A 370 22.34 30.55 2.94
N ASN A 371 23.06 29.48 2.57
CA ASN A 371 23.09 28.91 1.22
C ASN A 371 22.12 27.72 1.05
N TYR A 372 21.45 27.28 2.10
CA TYR A 372 20.56 26.12 2.07
C TYR A 372 19.27 26.36 1.29
N GLY A 373 18.89 25.39 0.46
CA GLY A 373 17.57 25.28 -0.15
C GLY A 373 17.25 26.31 -1.26
N GLU A 374 18.22 27.08 -1.77
CA GLU A 374 17.95 28.02 -2.88
C GLU A 374 17.50 27.27 -4.15
N ASP A 375 18.23 26.22 -4.55
CA ASP A 375 17.89 25.39 -5.71
C ASP A 375 16.54 24.66 -5.51
N ASP A 376 16.30 24.14 -4.30
CA ASP A 376 15.05 23.46 -3.95
C ASP A 376 13.86 24.44 -4.00
N MET A 377 14.03 25.67 -3.50
CA MET A 377 13.00 26.72 -3.58
C MET A 377 12.68 27.10 -5.02
N ILE A 378 13.70 27.23 -5.89
CA ILE A 378 13.49 27.51 -7.31
C ILE A 378 12.71 26.36 -7.96
N GLN A 379 13.06 25.12 -7.64
CA GLN A 379 12.38 23.95 -8.17
C GLN A 379 10.90 23.88 -7.75
N ILE A 380 10.59 24.18 -6.50
CA ILE A 380 9.20 24.28 -6.02
C ILE A 380 8.47 25.40 -6.77
N PHE A 381 9.10 26.57 -6.89
CA PHE A 381 8.52 27.72 -7.58
C PHE A 381 8.24 27.42 -9.06
N GLU A 382 9.17 26.82 -9.80
CA GLU A 382 8.98 26.44 -11.20
C GLU A 382 7.79 25.49 -11.38
N HIS A 383 7.58 24.58 -10.43
CA HIS A 383 6.40 23.72 -10.45
C HIS A 383 5.12 24.52 -10.19
N LEU A 384 5.11 25.38 -9.17
CA LEU A 384 3.93 26.21 -8.85
C LEU A 384 3.58 27.18 -9.98
N GLU A 385 4.57 27.70 -10.70
CA GLU A 385 4.40 28.58 -11.86
C GLU A 385 3.66 27.86 -13.00
N SER A 386 3.78 26.54 -13.11
CA SER A 386 3.03 25.75 -14.10
C SER A 386 1.52 25.68 -13.80
N ILE A 387 1.08 26.10 -12.61
CA ILE A 387 -0.31 26.09 -12.18
C ILE A 387 -1.02 27.37 -12.67
N PRO A 388 -2.06 27.28 -13.51
CA PRO A 388 -2.66 28.45 -14.18
C PRO A 388 -3.20 29.54 -13.25
N THR A 389 -3.72 29.17 -12.07
CA THR A 389 -4.26 30.14 -11.11
C THR A 389 -3.16 30.88 -10.33
N PHE A 390 -2.02 30.23 -10.08
CA PHE A 390 -0.88 30.84 -9.39
C PHE A 390 -0.35 32.05 -10.17
N LEU A 391 -0.19 31.90 -11.49
CA LEU A 391 0.19 32.99 -12.39
C LEU A 391 -0.79 34.17 -12.36
N ARG A 392 -2.08 33.92 -12.15
CA ARG A 392 -3.13 34.95 -12.24
C ARG A 392 -3.18 35.86 -11.01
N GLU A 393 -2.77 35.34 -9.86
CA GLU A 393 -2.75 36.06 -8.59
C GLU A 393 -1.42 36.78 -8.34
N PHE A 394 -0.29 36.20 -8.75
CA PHE A 394 1.05 36.73 -8.43
C PHE A 394 1.77 37.46 -9.58
N CYS A 395 1.49 37.16 -10.86
CA CYS A 395 2.20 37.78 -12.00
C CYS A 395 1.60 39.11 -12.51
N ARG A 396 0.79 39.82 -11.72
CA ARG A 396 0.13 41.05 -12.18
C ARG A 396 1.06 42.26 -12.40
N ASP A 397 2.25 42.28 -11.81
CA ASP A 397 3.07 43.52 -11.74
C ASP A 397 4.45 43.48 -12.44
N GLY A 398 4.81 42.41 -13.15
CA GLY A 398 6.07 42.37 -13.91
C GLY A 398 7.35 42.52 -13.06
N SER A 399 7.25 42.32 -11.74
CA SER A 399 8.37 42.29 -10.81
C SER A 399 9.19 41.00 -10.98
N ASP A 400 10.47 41.03 -10.60
CA ASP A 400 11.31 39.84 -10.50
C ASP A 400 10.84 38.97 -9.30
N ILE A 401 9.78 38.19 -9.52
CA ILE A 401 9.16 37.33 -8.50
C ILE A 401 10.16 36.31 -7.98
N ARG A 402 11.00 35.75 -8.88
CA ARG A 402 12.03 34.79 -8.50
C ARG A 402 13.10 35.42 -7.60
N GLY A 403 13.58 36.61 -7.97
CA GLY A 403 14.51 37.37 -7.14
C GLY A 403 13.90 37.74 -5.78
N THR A 404 12.62 38.12 -5.76
CA THR A 404 11.88 38.44 -4.53
C THR A 404 11.74 37.22 -3.63
N LEU A 405 11.35 36.07 -4.17
CA LEU A 405 11.22 34.81 -3.43
C LEU A 405 12.55 34.40 -2.77
N LEU A 406 13.67 34.50 -3.50
CA LEU A 406 14.98 34.17 -2.95
C LEU A 406 15.42 35.16 -1.87
N MET A 407 15.03 36.43 -1.98
CA MET A 407 15.26 37.42 -0.92
C MET A 407 14.44 37.09 0.33
N GLU A 408 13.13 36.84 0.19
CA GLU A 408 12.25 36.45 1.31
C GLU A 408 12.75 35.16 1.98
N TRP A 409 13.21 34.17 1.19
CA TRP A 409 13.78 32.93 1.72
C TRP A 409 15.04 33.19 2.56
N ARG A 410 15.93 34.10 2.12
CA ARG A 410 17.12 34.46 2.91
C ARG A 410 16.77 35.20 4.19
N GLU A 411 15.80 36.11 4.13
CA GLU A 411 15.32 36.84 5.30
C GLU A 411 14.73 35.89 6.34
N LEU A 412 13.87 34.96 5.92
CA LEU A 412 13.27 33.94 6.79
C LEU A 412 14.33 33.08 7.50
N LYS A 413 15.41 32.71 6.80
CA LYS A 413 16.52 31.96 7.40
C LYS A 413 17.31 32.80 8.40
N GLY A 414 17.49 34.10 8.13
CA GLY A 414 18.09 35.04 9.06
C GLY A 414 17.27 35.21 10.35
N ASP A 415 15.95 35.31 10.22
CA ASP A 415 15.03 35.39 11.35
C ASP A 415 15.03 34.10 12.18
N TYR A 416 15.08 32.93 11.54
CA TYR A 416 15.18 31.64 12.23
C TYR A 416 16.48 31.53 13.05
N TYR A 417 17.61 31.93 12.47
CA TYR A 417 18.92 31.84 13.13
C TYR A 417 19.09 32.85 14.27
N THR A 418 18.42 33.99 14.22
CA THR A 418 18.51 35.01 15.28
C THR A 418 17.61 34.74 16.47
N ASN A 419 16.53 33.98 16.27
CA ASN A 419 15.54 33.65 17.30
C ASN A 419 15.75 32.29 17.99
N ASN A 420 16.69 31.46 17.51
CA ASN A 420 17.07 30.16 18.08
C ASN A 420 18.58 30.10 18.30
#